data_AF-A0ABD3WQZ1-F1
#
_entry.id   AF-A0ABD3WQZ1-F1
#
_cell.length_a   1.000
_cell.length_b   1.000
_cell.length_c   1.000
_cell.angle_alpha   90.00
_cell.angle_beta   90.00
_cell.angle_gamma   90.00
#
_symmetry.space_group_name_H-M   'P 1'
#
loop_
_entity.id
_entity.type
_entity.pdbx_description
1 polymer ?
#
loop_
_entity_poly.entity_id
_entity_poly.type
_entity_poly.pdbx_seq_one_letter_code
_entity_poly.pdbx_strand_id
1 'polypeptide(L)' 'MDRSMLCSFYFRLGLSYSEILSFLAQIHGVCISMRTLKRILRNLCLFRRFHSDIVEVAQFIEENVSNSGNQQGSA' A
#
# COMPACT_ATOMS: atom_id res chain seq x y z
N MET A 1 1.35 -16.56 -15.25
CA MET A 1 1.52 -15.58 -14.15
C MET A 1 0.98 -16.18 -12.86
N ASP A 2 1.72 -16.11 -11.77
CA ASP A 2 1.26 -16.59 -10.47
C ASP A 2 0.12 -15.75 -9.90
N ARG A 3 -0.89 -16.41 -9.31
CA ARG A 3 -2.04 -15.73 -8.66
C ARG A 3 -1.62 -14.67 -7.65
N SER A 4 -0.51 -14.89 -6.94
CA SER A 4 0.02 -13.94 -5.94
C SER A 4 0.54 -12.66 -6.60
N MET A 5 1.17 -12.79 -7.77
CA MET A 5 1.67 -11.66 -8.55
C MET A 5 0.51 -10.82 -9.09
N LEU A 6 -0.55 -11.48 -9.61
CA LEU A 6 -1.76 -10.81 -10.07
C LEU A 6 -2.47 -10.06 -8.93
N CYS A 7 -2.59 -10.69 -7.75
CA CYS A 7 -3.17 -10.04 -6.57
C CYS A 7 -2.38 -8.78 -6.19
N SER A 8 -1.05 -8.84 -6.19
CA SER A 8 -0.18 -7.70 -5.90
C SER A 8 -0.32 -6.58 -6.93
N PHE A 9 -0.35 -6.93 -8.22
CA PHE A 9 -0.48 -5.99 -9.32
C PHE A 9 -1.78 -5.18 -9.21
N TYR A 10 -2.92 -5.87 -9.09
CA TYR A 10 -4.22 -5.21 -8.97
C TYR A 10 -4.38 -4.43 -7.66
N PHE A 11 -3.77 -4.91 -6.58
CA PHE A 11 -3.75 -4.17 -5.32
C PHE A 11 -2.97 -2.86 -5.43
N ARG A 12 -1.80 -2.86 -6.09
CA ARG A 12 -0.98 -1.66 -6.32
C ARG A 12 -1.63 -0.67 -7.27
N LEU A 13 -2.52 -1.14 -8.14
CA LEU A 13 -3.38 -0.30 -8.98
C LEU A 13 -4.46 0.45 -8.17
N GLY A 14 -4.62 0.15 -6.88
CA GLY A 14 -5.58 0.80 -5.99
C GLY A 14 -6.97 0.16 -5.97
N LEU A 15 -7.18 -0.92 -6.72
CA LEU A 15 -8.48 -1.59 -6.82
C LEU A 15 -8.95 -2.13 -5.47
N SER A 16 -10.27 -2.08 -5.24
CA SER A 16 -10.89 -2.71 -4.08
C SER A 16 -10.77 -4.23 -4.13
N TYR A 17 -10.90 -4.89 -2.97
CA TYR A 17 -10.80 -6.37 -2.95
C TYR A 17 -11.85 -7.05 -3.83
N SER A 18 -13.07 -6.49 -3.93
CA SER A 18 -14.12 -7.03 -4.79
C SER A 18 -13.79 -6.88 -6.28
N GLU A 19 -13.19 -5.76 -6.68
CA GLU A 19 -12.71 -5.55 -8.05
C GLU A 19 -11.56 -6.52 -8.37
N ILE A 20 -10.58 -6.64 -7.48
CA ILE A 20 -9.45 -7.58 -7.65
C ILE A 20 -9.97 -9.00 -7.90
N LEU A 21 -10.95 -9.47 -7.11
CA LEU A 21 -11.57 -10.78 -7.31
C LEU A 21 -12.27 -10.91 -8.67
N SER A 22 -12.98 -9.86 -9.07
CA SER A 22 -13.71 -9.84 -10.35
C SER A 22 -12.74 -9.87 -11.54
N PHE A 23 -11.66 -9.09 -11.50
CA PHE A 23 -10.63 -9.09 -12.54
C PHE A 23 -9.84 -10.40 -12.58
N LEU A 24 -9.53 -10.99 -11.42
CA LEU A 24 -8.88 -12.31 -11.35
C LEU A 24 -9.75 -13.38 -12.03
N ALA A 25 -11.05 -13.39 -11.76
CA ALA A 25 -11.97 -14.36 -12.35
C ALA A 25 -12.20 -14.12 -13.84
N GLN A 26 -12.49 -12.88 -14.25
CA GLN A 26 -12.90 -12.55 -15.63
C GLN A 26 -11.74 -12.51 -16.61
N ILE A 27 -10.57 -11.98 -16.21
CA ILE A 27 -9.43 -11.80 -17.12
C ILE A 27 -8.47 -12.98 -17.07
N HIS A 28 -8.25 -13.55 -15.88
CA HIS A 28 -7.22 -14.57 -15.67
C HIS A 28 -7.78 -15.96 -15.37
N GLY A 29 -9.10 -16.12 -15.25
CA GLY A 29 -9.74 -17.38 -14.87
C GLY A 29 -9.39 -17.86 -13.45
N VAL A 30 -8.89 -16.96 -12.59
CA VAL A 30 -8.45 -17.28 -11.23
C VAL A 30 -9.58 -17.00 -10.23
N CYS A 31 -10.33 -18.04 -9.88
CA CYS A 31 -11.37 -17.96 -8.86
C CYS A 31 -10.79 -18.21 -7.47
N ILE A 32 -10.67 -17.17 -6.65
CA ILE A 32 -10.26 -17.26 -5.24
C ILE A 32 -11.28 -16.59 -4.32
N SER A 33 -11.32 -17.03 -3.06
CA SER A 33 -12.18 -16.37 -2.06
C SER A 33 -11.57 -15.05 -1.57
N MET A 34 -12.42 -14.17 -1.04
CA MET A 34 -11.99 -12.95 -0.34
C MET A 34 -10.98 -13.24 0.79
N ARG A 35 -11.17 -14.34 1.53
CA ARG A 35 -10.24 -14.75 2.58
C ARG A 35 -8.87 -15.13 2.00
N THR A 36 -8.87 -15.84 0.87
CA THR A 36 -7.64 -16.22 0.16
C THR A 36 -6.90 -15.00 -0.36
N LEU A 37 -7.61 -14.05 -0.98
CA LEU A 37 -7.04 -12.77 -1.42
C LEU A 37 -6.39 -12.03 -0.26
N LYS A 38 -7.11 -11.84 0.87
CA LYS A 38 -6.57 -11.20 2.06
C LYS A 38 -5.35 -11.94 2.63
N ARG A 39 -5.33 -13.27 2.62
CA ARG A 39 -4.17 -14.06 3.07
C ARG A 39 -2.96 -13.84 2.17
N ILE A 40 -3.15 -13.83 0.85
CA ILE A 40 -2.09 -13.55 -0.12
C ILE A 40 -1.52 -12.15 0.10
N LEU A 41 -2.36 -11.13 0.20
CA LEU A 41 -1.92 -9.75 0.42
C LEU A 41 -1.18 -9.59 1.76
N ARG A 42 -1.66 -10.22 2.84
CA ARG A 42 -0.95 -10.24 4.13
C ARG A 42 0.43 -10.87 4.06
N ASN A 43 0.55 -12.01 3.37
CA ASN A 43 1.84 -12.68 3.18
C ASN A 43 2.81 -11.85 2.33
N LEU A 44 2.29 -10.94 1.51
CA LEU A 44 3.07 -10.00 0.70
C LEU A 44 3.31 -8.65 1.41
N CYS A 45 2.92 -8.54 2.69
CA CYS A 45 2.93 -7.28 3.45
C CYS A 45 2.20 -6.11 2.75
N LEU A 46 1.20 -6.43 1.92
CA LEU A 46 0.38 -5.46 1.20
C LEU A 46 -0.86 -5.14 2.03
N PHE A 47 -0.78 -4.05 2.76
CA PHE A 47 -1.88 -3.50 3.54
C PHE A 47 -2.27 -2.15 2.95
N ARG A 48 -3.58 -1.90 2.88
CA ARG A 48 -4.05 -0.57 2.53
C ARG A 48 -3.79 0.27 3.79
N ARG A 49 -2.78 1.13 3.75
CA ARG A 49 -2.59 2.14 4.80
C ARG A 49 -3.91 2.93 4.85
N PHE A 50 -4.66 2.72 5.92
CA PHE A 50 -5.84 3.52 6.20
C PHE A 50 -5.30 4.94 6.44
N HIS A 51 -5.87 5.94 5.77
CA HIS A 51 -5.47 7.34 5.94
C HIS A 51 -5.74 7.78 7.40
N SER A 52 -4.79 7.50 8.30
CA SER A 52 -4.73 8.16 9.61
C SER A 52 -3.58 9.17 9.70
N ASP A 53 -2.74 9.27 8.66
CA ASP A 53 -1.45 9.96 8.77
C ASP A 53 -1.22 11.02 7.69
N ILE A 54 -2.23 11.60 7.04
CA ILE A 54 -1.94 12.83 6.29
C ILE A 54 -1.70 14.01 7.26
N VAL A 55 -2.29 13.93 8.45
CA VAL A 55 -2.03 14.86 9.56
C VAL A 55 -0.70 14.51 10.24
N GLU A 56 -0.40 13.23 10.48
CA GLU A 56 0.86 12.80 11.11
C GLU A 56 2.09 13.02 10.19
N VAL A 57 1.96 12.76 8.88
CA VAL A 57 3.02 13.04 7.90
C VAL A 57 3.20 14.55 7.69
N ALA A 58 2.13 15.36 7.69
CA ALA A 58 2.26 16.82 7.62
C ALA A 58 2.95 17.39 8.86
N GLN A 59 2.59 16.89 10.06
CA GLN A 59 3.22 17.30 11.31
C GLN A 59 4.71 16.89 11.37
N PHE A 60 5.05 15.71 10.86
CA PHE A 60 6.46 15.29 10.71
C PHE A 60 7.25 16.19 9.76
N ILE A 61 6.65 16.67 8.67
CA ILE A 61 7.32 17.57 7.71
C ILE A 61 7.54 18.97 8.32
N GLU A 62 6.57 19.53 9.06
CA GLU A 62 6.74 20.84 9.73
C GLU A 62 7.79 20.81 10.85
N GLU A 63 7.88 19.71 11.59
CA GLU A 63 8.84 19.55 12.68
C GLU A 63 10.29 19.38 12.17
N ASN A 64 10.48 18.74 11.01
CA ASN A 64 11.81 18.59 10.38
C ASN A 64 12.28 19.84 9.62
N VAL A 65 11.37 20.72 9.18
CA VAL A 65 11.74 21.99 8.53
C VAL A 65 12.17 23.05 9.53
N SER A 66 11.66 22.99 10.77
CA SER A 66 11.97 23.98 11.81
C SER A 66 13.31 23.72 12.54
N ASN A 67 13.84 22.49 12.48
CA ASN A 67 15.09 22.12 13.15
C ASN A 67 16.31 22.04 12.21
N SER A 68 16.11 22.27 10.90
CA SER A 68 17.18 22.34 9.90
C SER A 68 17.75 23.77 9.81
N GLY A 69 18.21 24.31 10.94
CA GLY A 69 18.67 25.70 11.00
C GLY A 69 19.74 25.98 12.04
N ASN A 70 20.43 24.96 12.58
CA ASN A 70 21.59 25.25 13.41
C ASN A 70 22.60 24.09 13.49
N GLN A 71 23.58 24.09 12.59
CA GLN A 71 24.94 23.64 12.88
C GLN A 71 25.83 24.02 11.68
N GLN A 72 26.55 25.13 11.72
CA GLN A 72 27.84 25.40 12.38
C GLN A 72 28.90 25.65 11.28
N GLY A 73 29.37 26.90 11.18
CA GLY A 73 30.61 27.25 10.50
C GLY A 73 31.53 27.91 11.51
N SER A 74 32.50 27.16 12.01
CA SER A 74 33.59 27.63 12.84
C SER A 74 34.67 28.30 11.99
N ALA A 75 35.10 29.51 12.37
CA ALA A 75 36.46 30.03 12.22
C ALA A 75 36.59 31.31 13.07
#